data_AF-A0A1B7VFQ0-F1
#
_entry.id   AF-A0A1B7VFQ0-F1
#
_cell.length_a   1.000
_cell.length_b   1.000
_cell.length_c   1.000
_cell.angle_alpha   90.00
_cell.angle_beta   90.00
_cell.angle_gamma   90.00
#
_symmetry.space_group_name_H-M   'P 1'
#
loop_
_entity.id
_entity.type
_entity.pdbx_description
1 polymer ?
#
loop_
_entity_poly.entity_id
_entity_poly.type
_entity_poly.pdbx_seq_one_letter_code
_entity_poly.pdbx_strand_id
1 'polypeptide(L)'
;MKFSQGLGVILGTTTLALVQYQTVFALTPVEVNDIAKQITVMIGGLDGKGSGVIIDKDGNTYTVLTAYHVIKNPGVYDIITYDGEKYRIERSQNVGKLDLALVKFTSSKNYPIAKIADSRTV
;
A
#
# COMPACT_ATOMS: atom_id res chain seq x y z
N MET A 1 56.25 38.25 35.86
CA MET A 1 55.32 37.11 36.02
C MET A 1 54.13 37.64 36.79
N LYS A 2 52.85 37.48 36.48
CA LYS A 2 52.06 36.93 35.36
C LYS A 2 50.62 37.42 35.66
N PHE A 3 49.92 37.85 34.60
CA PHE A 3 48.48 38.10 34.39
C PHE A 3 47.53 37.10 35.10
N SER A 4 46.23 37.32 35.33
CA SER A 4 45.31 38.46 35.20
C SER A 4 44.03 38.13 36.00
N GLN A 5 43.22 39.16 36.25
CA GLN A 5 41.78 39.07 36.52
C GLN A 5 41.08 38.24 35.43
N GLY A 6 40.02 37.52 35.79
CA GLY A 6 39.21 36.76 34.83
C GLY A 6 37.93 36.19 35.46
N LEU A 7 36.97 37.06 35.81
CA LEU A 7 35.57 36.66 35.98
C LEU A 7 35.02 36.27 34.61
N GLY A 8 35.03 34.97 34.30
CA GLY A 8 34.39 34.42 33.11
C GLY A 8 32.88 34.38 33.30
N VAL A 9 32.15 35.30 32.70
CA VAL A 9 30.68 35.21 32.55
C VAL A 9 30.40 34.27 31.38
N ILE A 10 29.95 33.06 31.69
CA ILE A 10 29.45 32.12 30.67
C ILE A 10 28.02 32.57 30.34
N LEU A 11 27.86 33.34 29.26
CA LEU A 11 26.55 33.61 28.65
C LEU A 11 26.07 32.32 27.97
N GLY A 12 25.45 31.44 28.75
CA GLY A 12 24.77 30.26 28.22
C GLY A 12 23.53 30.69 27.44
N THR A 13 23.59 30.65 26.10
CA THR A 13 22.40 30.83 25.28
C THR A 13 21.56 29.56 25.38
N THR A 14 20.50 29.58 26.18
CA THR A 14 19.49 28.52 26.17
C THR A 14 18.74 28.56 24.84
N THR A 15 18.96 27.56 23.98
CA THR A 15 18.12 27.36 22.79
C THR A 15 16.83 26.66 23.23
N LEU A 16 15.69 27.32 23.06
CA LEU A 16 14.38 26.69 23.16
C LEU A 16 14.10 25.97 21.83
N ALA A 17 14.06 24.64 21.85
CA ALA A 17 13.58 23.87 20.70
C ALA A 17 12.05 23.99 20.63
N LEU A 18 11.55 24.68 19.61
CA LEU A 18 10.12 24.70 19.32
C LEU A 18 9.75 23.36 18.65
N VAL A 19 9.10 22.47 19.39
CA VAL A 19 8.52 21.24 18.82
C VAL A 19 7.32 21.65 17.96
N GLN A 20 7.51 21.71 16.65
CA GLN A 20 6.41 21.92 15.71
C GLN A 20 5.60 20.63 15.62
N TYR A 21 4.35 20.66 16.12
CA TYR A 21 3.39 19.58 15.90
C TYR A 21 3.06 19.51 14.40
N GLN A 22 3.27 18.34 13.78
CA GLN A 22 2.81 18.12 12.42
C GLN A 22 1.32 17.77 12.46
N THR A 23 0.49 18.64 11.89
CA THR A 23 -0.93 18.37 11.71
C THR A 23 -1.09 17.27 10.66
N VAL A 24 -1.74 16.16 11.03
CA VAL A 24 -2.13 15.12 10.07
C VAL A 24 -3.50 15.49 9.50
N PHE A 25 -3.56 15.82 8.22
CA PHE A 25 -4.83 16.02 7.50
C PHE A 25 -5.27 14.70 6.86
N ALA A 26 -6.56 14.39 6.94
CA ALA A 26 -7.13 13.28 6.19
C ALA A 26 -7.14 13.59 4.69
N LEU A 27 -7.00 12.57 3.86
CA LEU A 27 -7.12 12.69 2.41
C LEU A 27 -8.55 13.06 2.01
N THR A 28 -8.68 13.85 0.97
CA THR A 28 -9.96 14.11 0.32
C THR A 28 -10.47 12.85 -0.40
N PRO A 29 -11.79 12.75 -0.68
CA PRO A 29 -12.33 11.62 -1.43
C PRO A 29 -11.69 11.42 -2.81
N VAL A 30 -11.25 12.51 -3.46
CA VAL A 30 -10.57 12.46 -4.76
C VAL A 30 -9.21 11.80 -4.62
N GLU A 31 -8.41 12.24 -3.64
CA GLU A 31 -7.09 11.65 -3.37
C GLU A 31 -7.19 10.18 -2.95
N VAL A 32 -8.20 9.82 -2.12
CA VAL A 32 -8.47 8.42 -1.77
C VAL A 32 -8.78 7.59 -3.01
N ASN A 33 -9.63 8.11 -3.90
CA ASN A 33 -10.00 7.43 -5.14
C ASN A 33 -8.80 7.28 -6.09
N ASP A 34 -7.94 8.27 -6.19
CA ASP A 34 -6.74 8.20 -7.04
C ASP A 34 -5.77 7.12 -6.56
N ILE A 35 -5.59 6.97 -5.24
CA ILE A 35 -4.83 5.87 -4.64
C ILE A 35 -5.54 4.53 -4.88
N ALA A 36 -6.83 4.45 -4.56
CA ALA A 36 -7.60 3.21 -4.62
C ALA A 36 -7.67 2.64 -6.04
N LYS A 37 -7.82 3.51 -7.05
CA LYS A 37 -7.82 3.09 -8.47
C LYS A 37 -6.54 2.40 -8.88
N GLN A 38 -5.38 2.91 -8.47
CA GLN A 38 -4.09 2.38 -8.92
C GLN A 38 -3.76 1.01 -8.33
N ILE A 39 -4.29 0.70 -7.15
CA ILE A 39 -4.08 -0.59 -6.46
C ILE A 39 -5.19 -1.62 -6.73
N THR A 40 -6.29 -1.19 -7.35
CA THR A 40 -7.44 -2.06 -7.67
C THR A 40 -7.24 -2.73 -9.02
N VAL A 41 -7.58 -4.00 -9.09
CA VAL A 41 -7.61 -4.77 -10.33
C VAL A 41 -8.99 -5.35 -10.57
N MET A 42 -9.34 -5.54 -11.83
CA MET A 42 -10.47 -6.38 -12.23
C MET A 42 -9.99 -7.82 -12.41
N ILE A 43 -10.79 -8.79 -11.97
CA ILE A 43 -10.51 -10.22 -12.10
C ILE A 43 -11.63 -10.85 -12.94
N GLY A 44 -11.28 -11.46 -14.08
CA GLY A 44 -12.27 -12.06 -14.98
C GLY A 44 -11.86 -12.05 -16.46
N GLY A 45 -12.84 -12.31 -17.32
CA GLY A 45 -12.74 -12.12 -18.77
C GLY A 45 -13.53 -10.90 -19.24
N LEU A 46 -13.97 -10.88 -20.51
CA LEU A 46 -14.74 -9.77 -21.10
C LEU A 46 -16.02 -9.41 -20.32
N ASP A 47 -16.62 -10.38 -19.62
CA ASP A 47 -17.86 -10.16 -18.89
C ASP A 47 -17.66 -9.67 -17.45
N GLY A 48 -16.41 -9.56 -16.97
CA GLY A 48 -16.05 -9.10 -15.61
C GLY A 48 -16.58 -10.01 -14.48
N LYS A 49 -15.70 -10.64 -13.69
CA LYS A 49 -16.14 -11.59 -12.63
C LYS A 49 -16.02 -11.03 -11.21
N GLY A 50 -15.23 -9.98 -11.02
CA GLY A 50 -15.04 -9.32 -9.73
C GLY A 50 -13.84 -8.38 -9.72
N SER A 51 -13.43 -7.98 -8.52
CA SER A 51 -12.28 -7.09 -8.30
C SER A 51 -11.33 -7.68 -7.26
N GLY A 52 -10.12 -7.11 -7.19
CA GLY A 52 -9.15 -7.40 -6.15
C GLY A 52 -8.25 -6.20 -5.88
N VAL A 53 -7.43 -6.30 -4.85
CA VAL A 53 -6.49 -5.26 -4.43
C VAL A 53 -5.07 -5.84 -4.42
N ILE A 54 -4.12 -5.15 -5.04
CA ILE A 54 -2.69 -5.49 -4.97
C ILE A 54 -2.19 -5.19 -3.56
N ILE A 55 -1.76 -6.22 -2.83
CA ILE A 55 -1.37 -6.10 -1.41
C ILE A 55 0.12 -6.36 -1.16
N ASP A 56 0.82 -6.97 -2.12
CA ASP A 56 2.23 -7.32 -1.95
C ASP A 56 2.93 -7.50 -3.31
N LYS A 57 4.26 -7.38 -3.31
CA LYS A 57 5.14 -7.57 -4.46
C LYS A 57 6.46 -8.21 -4.02
N ASP A 58 6.79 -9.36 -4.59
CA ASP A 58 8.08 -10.03 -4.46
C ASP A 58 8.75 -10.17 -5.83
N GLY A 59 9.84 -9.43 -6.04
CA GLY A 59 10.46 -9.29 -7.37
C GLY A 59 9.46 -8.73 -8.39
N ASN A 60 9.14 -9.52 -9.43
CA ASN A 60 8.13 -9.16 -10.43
C ASN A 60 6.76 -9.80 -10.15
N THR A 61 6.62 -10.60 -9.09
CA THR A 61 5.38 -11.29 -8.75
C THR A 61 4.56 -10.46 -7.78
N TYR A 62 3.36 -10.09 -8.20
CA TYR A 62 2.38 -9.37 -7.38
C TYR A 62 1.41 -10.35 -6.74
N THR A 63 0.97 -10.02 -5.53
CA THR A 63 -0.11 -10.73 -4.84
C THR A 63 -1.33 -9.81 -4.74
N VAL A 64 -2.47 -10.34 -5.17
CA VAL A 64 -3.78 -9.66 -5.12
C VAL A 64 -4.66 -10.39 -4.12
N LEU A 65 -5.29 -9.63 -3.22
CA LEU A 65 -6.35 -10.11 -2.35
C LEU A 65 -7.71 -9.90 -3.04
N THR A 66 -8.53 -10.94 -3.04
CA THR A 66 -9.91 -10.90 -3.57
C THR A 66 -10.81 -11.81 -2.74
N ALA A 67 -12.11 -11.82 -3.06
CA ALA A 67 -13.03 -12.79 -2.49
C ALA A 67 -12.83 -14.17 -3.15
N TYR A 68 -12.93 -15.24 -2.36
CA TYR A 68 -12.77 -16.60 -2.88
C TYR A 68 -13.83 -16.93 -3.94
N HIS A 69 -15.07 -16.46 -3.76
CA HIS A 69 -16.16 -16.71 -4.71
C HIS A 69 -15.90 -16.15 -6.12
N VAL A 70 -15.02 -15.16 -6.27
CA VAL A 70 -14.65 -14.58 -7.58
C VAL A 70 -13.88 -15.61 -8.42
N ILE A 71 -13.08 -16.46 -7.77
CA ILE A 71 -12.18 -17.43 -8.42
C ILE A 71 -12.54 -18.89 -8.14
N LYS A 72 -13.65 -19.15 -7.42
CA LYS A 72 -14.04 -20.51 -6.99
C LYS A 72 -14.36 -21.46 -8.14
N ASN A 73 -14.88 -20.92 -9.25
CA ASN A 73 -15.29 -21.73 -10.39
C ASN A 73 -14.08 -21.97 -11.31
N PRO A 74 -13.89 -23.20 -11.82
CA PRO A 74 -12.86 -23.46 -12.82
C PRO A 74 -13.04 -22.53 -14.03
N GLY A 75 -11.94 -21.97 -14.52
CA GLY A 75 -11.96 -21.03 -15.63
C GLY A 75 -10.62 -20.34 -15.82
N VAL A 76 -10.48 -19.69 -16.97
CA VAL A 76 -9.37 -18.77 -17.22
C VAL A 76 -9.80 -17.39 -16.75
N TYR A 77 -9.05 -16.84 -15.81
CA TYR A 77 -9.24 -15.48 -15.31
C TYR A 77 -8.02 -14.65 -15.67
N ASP A 78 -8.26 -13.46 -16.20
CA ASP A 78 -7.25 -12.44 -16.33
C ASP A 78 -7.37 -11.45 -15.16
N ILE A 79 -6.23 -10.89 -14.78
CA ILE A 79 -6.12 -9.71 -13.94
C ILE A 79 -5.95 -8.53 -14.89
N ILE A 80 -6.83 -7.54 -14.77
CA ILE A 80 -6.78 -6.32 -15.56
C ILE A 80 -6.49 -5.16 -14.62
N THR A 81 -5.33 -4.54 -14.79
CA THR A 81 -4.85 -3.43 -13.95
C THR A 81 -5.47 -2.10 -14.38
N TYR A 82 -5.28 -1.04 -13.58
CA TYR A 82 -5.87 0.28 -13.82
C TYR A 82 -5.46 0.92 -15.16
N ASP A 83 -4.30 0.52 -15.71
CA ASP A 83 -3.78 0.95 -17.02
C ASP A 83 -4.28 0.07 -18.18
N GLY A 84 -5.16 -0.90 -17.91
CA GLY A 84 -5.77 -1.78 -18.91
C GLY A 84 -4.93 -2.98 -19.33
N GLU A 85 -3.74 -3.16 -18.74
CA GLU A 85 -2.90 -4.33 -19.00
C GLU A 85 -3.53 -5.61 -18.47
N LYS A 86 -3.35 -6.70 -19.21
CA LYS A 86 -3.93 -8.00 -18.88
C LYS A 86 -2.84 -8.97 -18.49
N TYR A 87 -3.02 -9.62 -17.34
CA TYR A 87 -2.11 -10.63 -16.82
C TYR A 87 -2.87 -11.91 -16.51
N ARG A 88 -2.27 -13.05 -16.87
CA ARG A 88 -2.85 -14.34 -16.52
C ARG A 88 -2.57 -14.64 -15.05
N ILE A 89 -3.56 -15.21 -14.34
CA ILE A 89 -3.33 -15.73 -12.99
C ILE A 89 -2.38 -16.94 -13.06
N GLU A 90 -1.28 -16.88 -12.33
CA GLU A 90 -0.28 -17.97 -12.25
C GLU A 90 -0.59 -18.93 -11.12
N ARG A 91 -1.01 -18.40 -9.97
CA ARG A 91 -1.33 -19.16 -8.76
C ARG A 91 -2.51 -18.53 -8.04
N SER A 92 -3.35 -19.36 -7.43
CA SER A 92 -4.41 -18.94 -6.53
C SER A 92 -4.42 -19.80 -5.26
N GLN A 93 -4.82 -19.20 -4.15
CA GLN A 93 -4.89 -19.85 -2.84
C GLN A 93 -6.11 -19.33 -2.08
N ASN A 94 -6.94 -20.24 -1.56
CA ASN A 94 -7.99 -19.91 -0.59
C ASN A 94 -7.35 -19.61 0.78
N VAL A 95 -7.83 -18.56 1.45
CA VAL A 95 -7.38 -18.16 2.79
C VAL A 95 -8.35 -18.69 3.85
N GLY A 96 -8.05 -19.89 4.35
CA GLY A 96 -8.75 -20.48 5.48
C GLY A 96 -10.21 -20.84 5.16
N LYS A 97 -11.11 -20.52 6.10
CA LYS A 97 -12.57 -20.75 5.97
C LYS A 97 -13.35 -19.48 5.62
N LEU A 98 -12.65 -18.40 5.28
CA LEU A 98 -13.26 -17.12 4.90
C LEU A 98 -13.50 -17.08 3.39
N ASP A 99 -14.36 -16.17 2.94
CA ASP A 99 -14.54 -15.90 1.51
C ASP A 99 -13.40 -15.02 0.97
N LEU A 100 -12.14 -15.48 1.13
CA LEU A 100 -10.93 -14.74 0.76
C LEU A 100 -9.98 -15.62 -0.06
N ALA A 101 -9.37 -15.03 -1.07
CA ALA A 101 -8.35 -15.67 -1.89
C ALA A 101 -7.19 -14.73 -2.19
N LEU A 102 -6.00 -15.33 -2.31
CA LEU A 102 -4.81 -14.70 -2.85
C LEU A 102 -4.61 -15.20 -4.28
N VAL A 103 -4.39 -14.29 -5.22
CA VAL A 103 -4.02 -14.61 -6.59
C VAL A 103 -2.72 -13.92 -6.96
N LYS A 104 -1.89 -14.57 -7.78
CA LYS A 104 -0.58 -14.05 -8.18
C LYS A 104 -0.47 -13.88 -9.69
N PHE A 105 0.18 -12.80 -10.10
CA PHE A 105 0.59 -12.54 -11.48
C PHE A 105 1.98 -11.93 -11.51
N THR A 106 2.66 -12.04 -12.65
CA THR A 106 3.99 -11.45 -12.85
C THR A 106 3.92 -10.27 -13.82
N SER A 107 4.60 -9.17 -13.48
CA SER A 107 4.77 -8.03 -14.36
C SER A 107 6.11 -7.32 -14.09
N SER A 108 6.76 -6.85 -15.15
CA SER A 108 7.91 -5.95 -15.04
C SER A 108 7.51 -4.48 -14.81
N LYS A 109 6.22 -4.14 -15.02
CA LYS A 109 5.69 -2.81 -14.68
C LYS A 109 5.60 -2.65 -13.17
N ASN A 110 5.72 -1.41 -12.70
CA ASN A 110 5.60 -1.09 -11.29
C ASN A 110 4.17 -0.65 -10.95
N TYR A 111 3.46 -1.46 -10.16
CA TYR A 111 2.15 -1.13 -9.62
C TYR A 111 2.28 -0.81 -8.12
N PRO A 112 1.58 0.21 -7.60
CA PRO A 112 1.57 0.47 -6.18
C PRO A 112 0.88 -0.68 -5.44
N ILE A 113 1.27 -0.87 -4.17
CA ILE A 113 0.67 -1.84 -3.27
C ILE A 113 -0.14 -1.12 -2.19
N ALA A 114 -1.23 -1.74 -1.76
CA ALA A 114 -2.05 -1.22 -0.68
C ALA A 114 -1.28 -1.24 0.65
N LYS A 115 -1.37 -0.15 1.42
CA LYS A 115 -0.94 -0.16 2.82
C LYS A 115 -2.01 -0.83 3.67
N ILE A 116 -1.67 -1.96 4.29
CA ILE A 116 -2.57 -2.67 5.20
C ILE A 116 -2.50 -2.01 6.58
N ALA A 117 -3.67 -1.75 7.16
CA ALA A 117 -3.81 -1.22 8.52
C ALA A 117 -4.58 -2.19 9.41
N ASP A 118 -4.41 -2.06 10.73
CA ASP A 118 -5.14 -2.86 11.72
C ASP A 118 -6.55 -2.27 11.91
N SER A 119 -7.57 -3.05 11.56
CA SER A 119 -8.98 -2.65 11.63
C SER A 119 -9.47 -2.34 13.04
N ARG A 120 -8.71 -2.70 14.08
CA ARG A 120 -9.04 -2.41 15.48
C ARG A 120 -8.57 -1.02 15.92
N THR A 121 -7.69 -0.39 15.16
CA THR A 121 -6.98 0.84 15.56
C THR A 121 -7.10 1.98 14.56
N VAL A 122 -7.79 1.77 13.43
CA VAL A 122 -8.11 2.81 12.43
C VAL A 122 -9.53 3.34 12.58
#